data_AF-A0A382VFF0-F1
#
_entry.id   AF-A0A382VFF0-F1
#
_cell.length_a   1.000
_cell.length_b   1.000
_cell.length_c   1.000
_cell.angle_alpha   90.00
_cell.angle_beta   90.00
_cell.angle_gamma   90.00
#
_symmetry.space_group_name_H-M   'P 1'
#
loop_
_entity.id
_entity.type
_entity.pdbx_description
1 polymer ?
#
loop_
_entity_poly.entity_id
_entity_poly.type
_entity_poly.pdbx_seq_one_letter_code
_entity_poly.pdbx_strand_id
1 'polypeptide(L)' 'MIDELVFNLDRFKEAPVLGIIRGVTLDSINCALDASVSGGLKFVELALNTENALPLIELASRQYSNVL' A
#
# COMPACT_ATOMS: atom_id res chain seq x y z
N MET A 1 -33.13 8.30 -8.95
CA MET A 1 -32.95 6.85 -8.74
C MET A 1 -31.50 6.68 -8.35
N ILE A 2 -31.22 6.42 -7.07
CA ILE A 2 -29.86 6.17 -6.61
C ILE A 2 -29.61 4.69 -6.93
N ASP A 3 -29.09 4.43 -8.13
CA ASP A 3 -28.52 3.13 -8.44
C ASP A 3 -27.29 2.95 -7.54
N GLU A 4 -27.47 2.11 -6.54
CA GLU A 4 -26.49 1.18 -6.02
C GLU A 4 -25.07 1.72 -5.76
N LEU A 5 -24.87 2.18 -4.52
CA LEU A 5 -23.62 1.95 -3.79
C LEU A 5 -23.44 0.45 -3.44
N VAL A 6 -23.77 -0.47 -4.35
CA VAL A 6 -23.55 -1.90 -4.16
C VAL A 6 -22.09 -2.18 -4.51
N PHE A 7 -21.35 -2.66 -3.51
CA PHE A 7 -19.96 -3.05 -3.67
C PHE A 7 -19.83 -4.09 -4.79
N ASN A 8 -19.06 -3.76 -5.83
CA ASN A 8 -18.80 -4.66 -6.96
C ASN A 8 -17.42 -5.30 -6.78
N LEU A 9 -17.40 -6.58 -6.43
CA LEU A 9 -16.17 -7.34 -6.13
C LEU A 9 -15.25 -7.45 -7.34
N ASP A 10 -15.79 -7.65 -8.54
CA ASP A 10 -14.98 -7.83 -9.74
C ASP A 10 -14.31 -6.50 -10.15
N ARG A 11 -15.05 -5.40 -10.09
CA ARG A 11 -14.48 -4.05 -10.26
C ARG A 11 -13.53 -3.66 -9.14
N PHE A 12 -13.74 -4.12 -7.90
CA PHE A 12 -12.79 -3.93 -6.80
C PHE A 12 -11.52 -4.77 -6.97
N LYS A 13 -11.59 -5.92 -7.63
CA LYS A 13 -10.40 -6.72 -8.00
C LYS A 13 -9.67 -6.11 -9.21
N GLU A 14 -10.39 -5.45 -10.11
CA GLU A 14 -9.83 -4.70 -11.23
C GLU A 14 -9.25 -3.34 -10.79
N ALA A 15 -9.88 -2.71 -9.79
CA ALA A 15 -9.39 -1.50 -9.14
C ALA A 15 -8.26 -1.90 -8.18
N PRO A 16 -7.05 -1.41 -8.38
CA PRO A 16 -5.95 -1.83 -7.54
C PRO A 16 -6.17 -1.31 -6.11
N VAL A 17 -6.24 -2.22 -5.14
CA VAL A 17 -6.45 -1.87 -3.73
C VAL A 17 -5.22 -1.09 -3.24
N LEU A 18 -5.46 0.11 -2.72
CA LEU A 18 -4.45 0.95 -2.07
C LEU A 18 -4.41 0.59 -0.58
N GLY A 19 -3.27 0.08 -0.11
CA GLY A 19 -3.01 -0.05 1.31
C GLY A 19 -2.49 1.26 1.90
N ILE A 20 -2.86 1.59 3.14
CA ILE A 20 -2.25 2.68 3.90
C ILE A 20 -1.48 2.08 5.07
N ILE A 21 -0.16 2.25 5.07
CA ILE A 21 0.73 1.79 6.12
C ILE A 21 1.02 2.96 7.07
N ARG A 22 0.84 2.72 8.39
CA ARG A 22 1.02 3.72 9.45
C ARG A 22 1.82 3.14 10.61
N GLY A 23 2.69 3.94 11.21
CA GLY A 23 3.35 3.61 12.48
C GLY A 23 4.40 2.49 12.39
N VAL A 24 4.91 2.21 11.19
CA VAL A 24 6.00 1.26 10.98
C VAL A 24 7.35 1.88 11.28
N THR A 25 8.31 1.05 11.70
CA THR A 25 9.71 1.44 11.90
C THR A 25 10.57 0.99 10.72
N LEU A 26 11.84 1.43 10.71
CA LEU A 26 12.85 0.94 9.75
C LEU A 26 13.03 -0.59 9.81
N ASP A 27 12.88 -1.19 10.99
CA ASP A 27 13.04 -2.64 11.16
C ASP A 27 11.80 -3.41 10.68
N SER A 28 10.61 -2.80 10.70
CA SER A 28 9.35 -3.46 10.38
C SER A 28 8.82 -3.18 8.97
N ILE A 29 9.33 -2.14 8.29
CA ILE A 29 8.81 -1.68 6.99
C ILE A 29 8.86 -2.78 5.92
N ASN A 30 9.97 -3.52 5.83
CA ASN A 30 10.12 -4.57 4.82
C ASN A 30 9.08 -5.68 4.99
N CYS A 31 8.83 -6.11 6.23
CA CYS A 31 7.80 -7.10 6.54
C CYS A 31 6.40 -6.60 6.15
N ALA A 32 6.09 -5.33 6.42
CA ALA A 32 4.82 -4.74 6.03
C ALA A 32 4.64 -4.63 4.51
N LEU A 33 5.70 -4.30 3.77
CA LEU A 33 5.69 -4.23 2.31
C LEU A 33 5.55 -5.63 1.68
N ASP A 34 6.32 -6.61 2.16
CA ASP A 34 6.26 -7.99 1.65
C ASP A 34 4.89 -8.63 1.89
N ALA A 35 4.30 -8.39 3.08
CA ALA A 35 2.93 -8.83 3.37
C ALA A 35 1.91 -8.15 2.47
N SER A 36 2.09 -6.85 2.18
CA SER A 36 1.21 -6.08 1.29
C SER A 36 1.23 -6.65 -0.13
N VAL A 37 2.42 -6.90 -0.68
CA VAL A 37 2.60 -7.50 -2.01
C VAL A 37 2.03 -8.92 -2.07
N SER A 38 2.34 -9.75 -1.07
CA SER A 38 1.82 -11.12 -0.97
C SER A 38 0.30 -11.16 -0.84
N GLY A 39 -0.29 -10.13 -0.23
CA GLY A 39 -1.74 -9.93 -0.13
C GLY A 39 -2.40 -9.40 -1.41
N GLY A 40 -1.64 -9.15 -2.48
CA GLY A 40 -2.14 -8.69 -3.77
C GLY A 40 -2.33 -7.17 -3.87
N LEU A 41 -1.79 -6.39 -2.93
CA LEU A 41 -1.79 -4.94 -3.03
C LEU A 41 -0.80 -4.50 -4.11
N LYS A 42 -1.27 -3.64 -5.01
CA LYS A 42 -0.45 -3.06 -6.08
C LYS A 42 0.07 -1.67 -5.74
N PHE A 43 -0.61 -0.99 -4.83
CA PHE A 43 -0.22 0.34 -4.35
C PHE A 43 -0.25 0.37 -2.83
N VAL A 44 0.73 1.06 -2.26
CA VAL A 44 0.79 1.35 -0.84
C VAL A 44 1.12 2.83 -0.64
N GLU A 45 0.42 3.46 0.30
CA GLU A 45 0.73 4.78 0.83
C GLU A 45 1.42 4.60 2.19
N LEU A 46 2.56 5.25 2.38
CA LEU A 46 3.16 5.42 3.69
C LEU A 46 2.73 6.76 4.26
N ALA A 47 2.00 6.74 5.38
CA ALA A 47 1.42 7.95 5.93
C ALA A 47 2.49 8.87 6.55
N LEU A 48 2.42 10.17 6.24
CA LEU A 48 3.38 11.18 6.69
C LEU A 48 3.40 11.41 8.21
N ASN A 49 2.37 10.95 8.93
CA ASN A 49 2.36 10.97 10.39
C ASN A 49 3.12 9.77 11.02
N THR A 50 3.78 8.93 10.20
CA THR A 50 4.73 7.92 10.67
C THR A 50 6.08 8.55 10.97
N GLU A 51 6.71 8.17 12.07
CA GLU A 51 8.06 8.62 12.39
C GLU A 51 9.03 8.25 11.26
N ASN A 52 9.88 9.19 10.84
CA ASN A 52 10.81 9.00 9.71
C ASN A 52 10.11 8.60 8.38
N ALA A 53 8.88 9.06 8.13
CA ALA A 53 8.12 8.73 6.93
C ALA A 53 8.90 8.95 5.61
N LEU A 54 9.64 10.05 5.47
CA LEU A 54 10.36 10.36 4.23
C LEU A 54 11.48 9.34 3.92
N PRO A 55 12.41 9.02 4.84
CA PRO A 55 13.34 7.91 4.68
C PRO A 55 12.68 6.56 4.37
N LEU A 56 11.56 6.26 5.03
CA LEU A 56 10.81 5.02 4.80
C LEU A 56 10.21 4.96 3.39
N ILE A 57 9.68 6.08 2.90
CA ILE A 57 9.15 6.22 1.53
C ILE A 57 10.27 6.02 0.51
N GLU A 58 11.43 6.64 0.72
CA GLU A 58 12.57 6.48 -0.18
C GLU A 58 13.04 5.02 -0.23
N LEU A 59 13.17 4.37 0.93
CA LEU A 59 13.55 2.96 1.05
C LEU A 59 12.55 2.05 0.31
N ALA A 60 11.25 2.23 0.57
CA ALA A 60 10.20 1.46 -0.07
C ALA A 60 10.20 1.66 -1.60
N SER A 61 10.35 2.91 -2.05
CA SER A 61 10.40 3.24 -3.47
C SER A 61 11.56 2.54 -4.17
N ARG A 62 12.78 2.60 -3.61
CA ARG A 62 13.97 1.95 -4.18
C ARG A 62 13.85 0.42 -4.28
N GLN A 63 13.17 -0.19 -3.32
CA GLN A 63 12.99 -1.65 -3.29
C GLN A 63 12.07 -2.14 -4.43
N TYR A 64 11.05 -1.37 -4.79
CA TYR A 64 10.05 -1.77 -5.79
C TYR A 64 10.14 -1.01 -7.12
N SER A 65 11.06 -0.05 -7.26
CA SER A 65 11.27 0.74 -8.48
C SER A 65 11.78 -0.06 -9.70
N ASN A 66 12.30 -1.28 -9.49
CA ASN A 66 12.80 -2.15 -10.55
C ASN A 66 11.82 -3.28 -10.95
N VAL A 67 10.59 -3.28 -10.42
CA VAL A 67 9.60 -4.36 -10.58
C VAL A 67 8.43 -3.95 -11.49
N LEU A 68 8.52 -2.80 -12.17
CA LEU A 68 7.51 -2.33 -13.13
C LEU A 68 8.08 -2.21 -14.54
#